data_AF-A0A7W1YFY0-F1
#
_entry.id   AF-A0A7W1YFY0-F1
#
_cell.length_a   1.000
_cell.length_b   1.000
_cell.length_c   1.000
_cell.angle_alpha   90.00
_cell.angle_beta   90.00
_cell.angle_gamma   90.00
#
_symmetry.space_group_name_H-M   'P 1'
#
loop_
_entity.id
_entity.type
_entity.pdbx_description
1 polymer ?
#
loop_
_entity_poly.entity_id
_entity_poly.type
_entity_poly.pdbx_seq_one_letter_code
_entity_poly.pdbx_strand_id
1 'polypeptide(L)'
;MGKIEGIEKLADELEFDVIPNAKSVYEVTFDWEYSEDGPEDLLAICGNDVATIIMDSDKHLEEVLKERGTPYHFIGYQIFVPFPSLRDASFLIEGFYVNKGVEHMSVFLMKECQPKLAKVQRKKKMEWHPEYHLQDDAVSLFLMDDQRVALVCAQDDDTAKNFIEVLKKRMAGERVPLIERIEEAATLEIPDELLVDLKLPPASQFNNVTGQLLSDASIIKTSRARDEIDAIYEDELVQVITTEDLDDFFKKEKIPFQKQNGWLVSSAIPEAKRKSVLSKCHNESLTDTSYLFYGSVPNVSYEKKQNQSFWNKLLTSYYYPVFELNKGGKCVVLALDGQVAICLE
;
A
#
# COMPACT_ATOMS: atom_id res chain seq x y z
N MET A 1 13.30 -21.11 33.77
CA MET A 1 13.04 -19.68 33.58
C MET A 1 12.62 -19.51 32.12
N GLY A 2 11.51 -18.80 31.87
CA GLY A 2 10.98 -18.64 30.52
C GLY A 2 11.60 -17.43 29.83
N LYS A 3 11.54 -17.39 28.49
CA LYS A 3 12.11 -16.32 27.64
C LYS A 3 11.29 -15.01 27.66
N ILE A 4 10.18 -14.97 28.41
CA ILE A 4 9.27 -13.82 28.56
C ILE A 4 9.33 -13.37 30.02
N GLU A 5 9.67 -12.10 30.24
CA GLU A 5 9.72 -11.47 31.57
C GLU A 5 8.34 -10.99 32.02
N GLY A 6 7.58 -10.40 31.09
CA GLY A 6 6.32 -9.73 31.38
C GLY A 6 5.38 -9.71 30.18
N ILE A 7 4.08 -9.73 30.46
CA ILE A 7 3.03 -9.46 29.49
C ILE A 7 2.03 -8.52 30.14
N GLU A 8 1.93 -7.31 29.63
CA GLU A 8 1.08 -6.26 30.21
C GLU A 8 0.13 -5.71 29.15
N LYS A 9 -1.13 -5.53 29.52
CA LYS A 9 -2.09 -4.83 28.65
C LYS A 9 -1.82 -3.34 28.77
N LEU A 10 -1.56 -2.69 27.63
CA LEU A 10 -1.38 -1.24 27.60
C LEU A 10 -2.75 -0.56 27.68
N ALA A 11 -2.81 0.57 28.38
CA ALA A 11 -4.05 1.36 28.52
C ALA A 11 -4.42 2.04 27.19
N ASP A 12 -5.70 2.39 27.03
CA ASP A 12 -6.29 2.96 25.80
C ASP A 12 -5.66 4.28 25.31
N GLU A 13 -4.71 4.87 26.06
CA GLU A 13 -4.04 6.14 25.78
C GLU A 13 -2.59 5.96 25.29
N LEU A 14 -2.37 5.06 24.33
CA LEU A 14 -1.05 4.98 23.68
C LEU A 14 -0.87 6.12 22.67
N GLU A 15 0.26 6.83 22.78
CA GLU A 15 0.70 7.85 21.79
C GLU A 15 1.17 7.25 20.45
N PHE A 16 1.14 5.92 20.31
CA PHE A 16 1.61 5.22 19.12
C PHE A 16 0.42 4.76 18.28
N ASP A 17 0.05 5.55 17.27
CA ASP A 17 -0.88 5.14 16.20
C ASP A 17 -0.19 4.13 15.28
N VAL A 18 0.06 2.92 15.79
CA VAL A 18 0.81 1.87 15.09
C VAL A 18 -0.02 1.24 13.97
N ILE A 19 -1.17 0.68 14.36
CA ILE A 19 -2.17 0.13 13.45
C ILE A 19 -3.50 0.82 13.78
N PRO A 20 -4.09 1.62 12.85
CA PRO A 20 -5.18 2.55 13.18
C PRO A 20 -6.44 1.93 13.81
N ASN A 21 -6.70 0.65 13.56
CA ASN A 21 -7.88 -0.06 14.10
C ASN A 21 -7.55 -1.10 15.18
N ALA A 22 -6.33 -1.11 15.72
CA ALA A 22 -6.01 -1.92 16.89
C ALA A 22 -6.70 -1.34 18.12
N LYS A 23 -7.53 -2.15 18.80
CA LYS A 23 -8.24 -1.76 20.04
C LYS A 23 -7.75 -2.49 21.28
N SER A 24 -6.89 -3.49 21.09
CA SER A 24 -6.25 -4.23 22.17
C SER A 24 -4.76 -4.34 21.86
N VAL A 25 -3.94 -3.77 22.74
CA VAL A 25 -2.48 -3.80 22.63
C VAL A 25 -1.89 -4.40 23.90
N TYR A 26 -1.07 -5.43 23.72
CA TYR A 26 -0.31 -6.05 24.80
C TYR A 26 1.18 -5.88 24.56
N GLU A 27 1.86 -5.35 25.54
CA GLU A 27 3.31 -5.33 25.60
C GLU A 27 3.81 -6.68 26.09
N VAL A 28 4.71 -7.29 25.32
CA VAL A 28 5.43 -8.50 25.70
C VAL A 28 6.89 -8.12 25.91
N THR A 29 7.32 -8.11 27.17
CA THR A 29 8.73 -7.86 27.54
C THR A 29 9.48 -9.19 27.56
N PHE A 30 10.57 -9.23 26.83
CA PHE A 30 11.43 -10.40 26.69
C PHE A 30 12.70 -10.25 27.55
N ASP A 31 13.24 -11.38 28.01
CA ASP A 31 14.50 -11.41 28.77
C ASP A 31 15.69 -11.46 27.79
N TRP A 32 16.10 -10.29 27.29
CA TRP A 32 17.21 -10.22 26.33
C TRP A 32 18.59 -10.34 26.99
N GLU A 33 18.68 -10.41 28.33
CA GLU A 33 19.94 -10.67 29.03
C GLU A 33 20.31 -12.17 29.03
N TYR A 34 19.32 -13.05 28.81
CA TYR A 34 19.50 -14.49 28.58
C TYR A 34 19.31 -14.91 27.11
N SER A 35 18.96 -13.99 26.22
CA SER A 35 18.89 -14.27 24.78
C SER A 35 20.26 -13.99 24.14
N GLU A 36 21.09 -15.01 23.98
CA GLU A 36 22.18 -14.91 22.98
C GLU A 36 21.59 -14.75 21.55
N ASP A 37 20.30 -15.08 21.36
CA ASP A 37 19.59 -15.19 20.08
C ASP A 37 18.18 -14.55 20.06
N GLY A 38 18.00 -13.30 20.51
CA GLY A 38 16.72 -12.56 20.42
C GLY A 38 15.99 -12.61 19.05
N PRO A 39 16.71 -12.65 17.90
CA PRO A 39 16.09 -12.88 16.60
C PRO A 39 15.40 -14.25 16.42
N GLU A 40 15.94 -15.33 17.01
CA GLU A 40 15.35 -16.67 16.93
C GLU A 40 14.01 -16.75 17.67
N ASP A 41 13.86 -15.97 18.74
CA ASP A 41 12.62 -15.92 19.53
C ASP A 41 11.51 -15.18 18.79
N LEU A 42 11.82 -14.06 18.15
CA LEU A 42 10.88 -13.39 17.25
C LEU A 42 10.48 -14.29 16.08
N LEU A 43 11.40 -15.08 15.52
CA LEU A 43 11.07 -16.05 14.48
C LEU A 43 10.29 -17.26 14.98
N ALA A 44 10.50 -17.69 16.21
CA ALA A 44 9.66 -18.72 16.83
C ALA A 44 8.22 -18.24 16.98
N ILE A 45 8.03 -16.93 17.22
CA ILE A 45 6.71 -16.29 17.32
C ILE A 45 6.08 -16.06 15.94
N CYS A 46 6.81 -15.46 15.01
CA CYS A 46 6.33 -15.08 13.67
C CYS A 46 6.22 -16.26 12.71
N GLY A 47 7.13 -17.24 12.82
CA GLY A 47 7.12 -18.50 12.08
C GLY A 47 6.84 -18.39 10.58
N ASN A 48 6.13 -19.39 10.04
CA ASN A 48 5.58 -19.38 8.68
C ASN A 48 4.27 -18.56 8.57
N ASP A 49 3.90 -17.83 9.62
CA ASP A 49 2.59 -17.20 9.76
C ASP A 49 2.58 -15.73 9.30
N VAL A 50 3.74 -15.25 8.82
CA VAL A 50 3.92 -13.88 8.32
C VAL A 50 3.19 -13.70 7.00
N ALA A 51 2.15 -12.87 7.01
CA ALA A 51 1.39 -12.50 5.84
C ALA A 51 1.95 -11.22 5.18
N THR A 52 2.37 -10.23 5.97
CA THR A 52 2.95 -8.99 5.46
C THR A 52 3.92 -8.41 6.47
N ILE A 53 5.07 -7.93 6.01
CA ILE A 53 5.96 -7.08 6.82
C ILE A 53 5.95 -5.67 6.24
N ILE A 54 5.72 -4.67 7.10
CA ILE A 54 5.81 -3.25 6.77
C ILE A 54 6.95 -2.64 7.59
N MET A 55 7.80 -1.88 6.93
CA MET A 55 8.90 -1.13 7.55
C MET A 55 9.16 0.17 6.82
N ASP A 56 9.85 1.10 7.46
CA ASP A 56 10.28 2.32 6.79
C ASP A 56 11.26 2.03 5.66
N SER A 57 11.13 2.80 4.58
CA SER A 57 11.99 2.75 3.42
C SER A 57 13.38 3.25 3.78
N ASP A 58 14.35 2.36 3.64
CA ASP A 58 15.76 2.68 3.68
C ASP A 58 16.43 2.26 2.36
N LYS A 59 17.40 3.04 1.88
CA LYS A 59 18.08 2.77 0.61
C LYS A 59 18.87 1.47 0.65
N HIS A 60 19.49 1.16 1.79
CA HIS A 60 20.24 -0.07 1.95
C HIS A 60 19.29 -1.28 2.01
N LEU A 61 18.16 -1.15 2.72
CA LEU A 61 17.08 -2.15 2.68
C LEU A 61 16.60 -2.43 1.25
N GLU A 62 16.32 -1.38 0.48
CA GLU A 62 15.89 -1.51 -0.91
C GLU A 62 16.93 -2.25 -1.78
N GLU A 63 18.19 -1.85 -1.69
CA GLU A 63 19.30 -2.49 -2.42
C GLU A 63 19.39 -3.98 -2.09
N VAL A 64 19.32 -4.34 -0.81
CA VAL A 64 19.43 -5.74 -0.39
C VAL A 64 18.21 -6.56 -0.80
N LEU A 65 17.00 -6.01 -0.71
CA LEU A 65 15.79 -6.69 -1.21
C LEU A 65 15.90 -6.98 -2.72
N LYS A 66 16.41 -6.02 -3.50
CA LYS A 66 16.67 -6.21 -4.95
C LYS A 66 17.72 -7.28 -5.21
N GLU A 67 18.84 -7.25 -4.50
CA GLU A 67 19.91 -8.25 -4.66
C GLU A 67 19.43 -9.67 -4.35
N ARG A 68 18.55 -9.81 -3.36
CA ARG A 68 17.96 -11.10 -2.97
C ARG A 68 16.83 -11.54 -3.89
N GLY A 69 16.29 -10.64 -4.70
CA GLY A 69 15.08 -10.89 -5.49
C GLY A 69 13.83 -11.07 -4.63
N THR A 70 13.82 -10.53 -3.41
CA THR A 70 12.65 -10.57 -2.53
C THR A 70 11.60 -9.61 -3.09
N PRO A 71 10.36 -10.05 -3.35
CA PRO A 71 9.30 -9.16 -3.83
C PRO A 71 8.91 -8.16 -2.74
N TYR A 72 8.88 -6.88 -3.07
CA TYR A 72 8.45 -5.83 -2.15
C TYR A 72 7.86 -4.68 -2.94
N HIS A 73 7.23 -3.76 -2.21
CA HIS A 73 6.54 -2.64 -2.84
C HIS A 73 6.51 -1.38 -1.95
N PHE A 74 6.52 -0.20 -2.55
CA PHE A 74 6.67 1.08 -1.84
C PHE A 74 5.35 1.83 -1.67
N ILE A 75 4.98 2.25 -0.47
CA ILE A 75 3.85 3.18 -0.31
C ILE A 75 4.27 4.34 0.58
N GLY A 76 4.24 5.55 0.03
CA GLY A 76 4.78 6.73 0.69
C GLY A 76 6.26 6.57 1.00
N TYR A 77 6.58 6.42 2.28
CA TYR A 77 7.94 6.20 2.78
C TYR A 77 8.13 4.80 3.36
N GLN A 78 7.21 3.87 3.14
CA GLN A 78 7.25 2.52 3.71
C GLN A 78 7.45 1.46 2.63
N ILE A 79 8.16 0.40 2.99
CA ILE A 79 8.34 -0.84 2.22
C ILE A 79 7.42 -1.91 2.78
N PHE A 80 6.71 -2.57 1.88
CA PHE A 80 5.80 -3.66 2.14
C PHE A 80 6.35 -4.93 1.49
N VAL A 81 6.47 -5.97 2.28
CA VAL A 81 6.90 -7.30 1.84
C VAL A 81 5.73 -8.26 2.06
N PRO A 82 4.87 -8.46 1.05
CA PRO A 82 3.75 -9.39 1.15
C PRO A 82 4.25 -10.83 0.99
N PHE A 83 3.70 -11.75 1.79
CA PHE A 83 4.02 -13.17 1.80
C PHE A 83 5.52 -13.47 1.67
N PRO A 84 6.37 -12.91 2.55
CA PRO A 84 7.79 -13.19 2.51
C PRO A 84 8.03 -14.70 2.66
N SER A 85 9.01 -15.22 1.93
CA SER A 85 9.50 -16.57 2.22
C SER A 85 10.01 -16.61 3.67
N LEU A 86 10.02 -17.79 4.32
CA LEU A 86 10.58 -17.91 5.68
C LEU A 86 12.01 -17.35 5.76
N ARG A 87 12.80 -17.55 4.70
CA ARG A 87 14.17 -17.03 4.58
C ARG A 87 14.21 -15.50 4.52
N ASP A 88 13.21 -14.87 3.90
CA ASP A 88 13.13 -13.41 3.79
C ASP A 88 12.53 -12.79 5.06
N ALA A 89 11.55 -13.44 5.68
CA ALA A 89 11.03 -13.03 6.98
C ALA A 89 12.13 -13.09 8.06
N SER A 90 12.91 -14.17 8.10
CA SER A 90 14.11 -14.30 8.93
C SER A 90 15.10 -13.19 8.63
N PHE A 91 15.47 -13.00 7.36
CA PHE A 91 16.41 -11.95 7.00
C PHE A 91 15.95 -10.54 7.42
N LEU A 92 14.67 -10.23 7.31
CA LEU A 92 14.14 -8.90 7.63
C LEU A 92 14.06 -8.67 9.14
N ILE A 93 13.49 -9.62 9.88
CA ILE A 93 13.34 -9.52 11.33
C ILE A 93 14.72 -9.59 12.00
N GLU A 94 15.58 -10.53 11.62
CA GLU A 94 16.89 -10.69 12.26
C GLU A 94 17.91 -9.66 11.73
N GLY A 95 17.93 -9.44 10.42
CA GLY A 95 18.98 -8.67 9.76
C GLY A 95 18.74 -7.17 9.79
N PHE A 96 17.49 -6.72 9.71
CA PHE A 96 17.17 -5.30 9.63
C PHE A 96 16.63 -4.72 10.94
N TYR A 97 15.66 -5.38 11.58
CA TYR A 97 15.17 -4.90 12.86
C TYR A 97 16.24 -5.00 13.96
N VAL A 98 16.81 -6.18 14.21
CA VAL A 98 17.74 -6.35 15.34
C VAL A 98 19.12 -5.73 15.11
N ASN A 99 19.63 -5.75 13.88
CA ASN A 99 21.05 -5.42 13.61
C ASN A 99 21.28 -4.08 12.92
N LYS A 100 20.26 -3.45 12.32
CA LYS A 100 20.42 -2.26 11.48
C LYS A 100 19.60 -1.06 11.93
N GLY A 101 18.76 -1.22 12.96
CA GLY A 101 18.05 -0.12 13.60
C GLY A 101 16.93 0.45 12.73
N VAL A 102 15.97 -0.39 12.35
CA VAL A 102 14.71 0.11 11.80
C VAL A 102 13.89 0.64 12.97
N GLU A 103 13.55 1.94 12.96
CA GLU A 103 12.81 2.60 14.06
C GLU A 103 11.55 1.81 14.44
N HIS A 104 10.83 1.27 13.44
CA HIS A 104 9.67 0.43 13.67
C HIS A 104 9.43 -0.61 12.56
N MET A 105 8.92 -1.78 12.94
CA MET A 105 8.50 -2.84 12.02
C MET A 105 7.13 -3.38 12.43
N SER A 106 6.20 -3.46 11.49
CA SER A 106 4.90 -4.14 11.68
C SER A 106 4.91 -5.48 10.95
N VAL A 107 4.68 -6.57 11.69
CA VAL A 107 4.59 -7.93 11.16
C VAL A 107 3.14 -8.40 11.30
N PHE A 108 2.40 -8.39 10.19
CA PHE A 108 1.03 -8.90 10.12
C PHE A 108 1.05 -10.43 10.05
N LEU A 109 0.30 -11.04 10.95
CA LEU A 109 0.14 -12.48 11.10
C LEU A 109 -1.33 -12.84 10.86
N MET A 110 -1.57 -14.10 10.48
CA MET A 110 -2.91 -14.67 10.22
C MET A 110 -3.56 -14.23 8.92
N LYS A 111 -3.60 -12.93 8.67
CA LYS A 111 -4.11 -12.33 7.44
C LYS A 111 -3.19 -11.20 7.01
N GLU A 112 -3.20 -10.89 5.71
CA GLU A 112 -2.52 -9.71 5.19
C GLU A 112 -3.04 -8.42 5.86
N CYS A 113 -2.32 -7.32 5.73
CA CYS A 113 -2.87 -6.03 6.15
C CYS A 113 -4.04 -5.61 5.24
N GLN A 114 -5.12 -5.07 5.80
CA GLN A 114 -6.23 -4.50 5.04
C GLN A 114 -5.89 -3.08 4.60
N PRO A 115 -5.77 -2.80 3.29
CA PRO A 115 -5.60 -1.43 2.82
C PRO A 115 -6.93 -0.67 2.94
N LYS A 116 -6.89 0.57 3.46
CA LYS A 116 -8.03 1.49 3.50
C LYS A 116 -7.63 2.91 3.13
N LEU A 117 -8.63 3.70 2.75
CA LEU A 117 -8.49 5.13 2.54
C LEU A 117 -9.20 5.87 3.68
N ALA A 118 -8.45 6.67 4.43
CA ALA A 118 -8.97 7.48 5.52
C ALA A 118 -8.82 8.97 5.23
N LYS A 119 -9.83 9.75 5.64
CA LYS A 119 -9.78 11.22 5.54
C LYS A 119 -9.29 11.78 6.86
N VAL A 120 -8.03 12.20 6.90
CA VAL A 120 -7.35 12.63 8.13
C VAL A 120 -7.13 14.14 8.11
N GLN A 121 -7.28 14.79 9.27
CA GLN A 121 -6.98 16.21 9.40
C GLN A 121 -5.49 16.41 9.65
N ARG A 122 -4.72 16.78 8.62
CA ARG A 122 -3.32 17.21 8.78
C ARG A 122 -3.23 18.73 8.79
N LYS A 123 -2.71 19.27 9.90
CA LYS A 123 -2.60 20.72 10.15
C LYS A 123 -3.96 21.43 10.02
N LYS A 124 -4.20 22.12 8.90
CA LYS A 124 -5.43 22.91 8.63
C LYS A 124 -6.23 22.37 7.44
N LYS A 125 -5.91 21.19 6.90
CA LYS A 125 -6.56 20.61 5.73
C LYS A 125 -6.94 19.15 5.98
N MET A 126 -8.06 18.74 5.41
CA MET A 126 -8.46 17.34 5.31
C MET A 126 -7.80 16.75 4.08
N GLU A 127 -7.07 15.65 4.26
CA GLU A 127 -6.32 14.97 3.19
C GLU A 127 -6.63 13.47 3.24
N TRP A 128 -6.71 12.84 2.07
CA TRP A 128 -6.91 11.39 1.96
C TRP A 128 -5.56 10.69 2.12
N HIS A 129 -5.53 9.68 2.98
CA HIS A 129 -4.34 8.89 3.26
C HIS A 129 -4.61 7.39 3.13
N PRO A 130 -3.72 6.64 2.48
CA PRO A 130 -3.68 5.19 2.61
C PRO A 130 -3.35 4.79 4.05
N GLU A 131 -4.11 3.85 4.60
CA GLU A 131 -3.92 3.25 5.93
C GLU A 131 -3.93 1.73 5.84
N TYR A 132 -3.26 1.07 6.80
CA TYR A 132 -3.13 -0.39 6.86
C TYR A 132 -3.71 -0.91 8.15
N HIS A 133 -4.81 -1.63 8.04
CA HIS A 133 -5.64 -2.05 9.16
C HIS A 133 -5.48 -3.56 9.40
N LEU A 134 -5.73 -4.02 10.62
CA LEU A 134 -5.93 -5.44 10.90
C LEU A 134 -7.22 -5.92 10.22
N GLN A 135 -7.25 -7.17 9.76
CA GLN A 135 -8.45 -7.85 9.26
C GLN A 135 -9.02 -8.78 10.33
N ASP A 136 -10.30 -8.62 10.72
CA ASP A 136 -10.99 -9.53 11.66
C ASP A 136 -10.12 -9.99 12.85
N ASP A 137 -9.74 -11.27 12.87
CA ASP A 137 -8.92 -12.00 13.84
C ASP A 137 -7.40 -11.92 13.60
N ALA A 138 -6.96 -11.03 12.69
CA ALA A 138 -5.55 -10.78 12.44
C ALA A 138 -4.87 -10.17 13.65
N VAL A 139 -3.58 -10.48 13.77
CA VAL A 139 -2.70 -9.92 14.79
C VAL A 139 -1.51 -9.29 14.09
N SER A 140 -1.10 -8.11 14.56
CA SER A 140 0.16 -7.51 14.16
C SER A 140 1.12 -7.53 15.34
N LEU A 141 2.35 -7.92 15.10
CA LEU A 141 3.46 -7.67 16.01
C LEU A 141 4.14 -6.38 15.59
N PHE A 142 4.11 -5.38 16.46
CA PHE A 142 4.87 -4.18 16.28
C PHE A 142 6.15 -4.22 17.10
N LEU A 143 7.26 -4.03 16.40
CA LEU A 143 8.60 -4.13 16.93
C LEU A 143 9.24 -2.74 16.91
N MET A 144 9.85 -2.31 18.03
CA MET A 144 10.47 -0.98 18.21
C MET A 144 11.96 -1.10 18.60
N ASP A 145 12.82 -0.35 17.90
CA ASP A 145 14.30 -0.43 17.95
C ASP A 145 14.92 -0.28 19.36
N ASP A 146 14.18 0.32 20.31
CA ASP A 146 14.73 0.75 21.61
C ASP A 146 14.24 -0.07 22.81
N GLN A 147 13.31 -1.01 22.63
CA GLN A 147 12.69 -1.74 23.74
C GLN A 147 12.80 -3.25 23.53
N ARG A 148 13.08 -3.97 24.63
CA ARG A 148 13.04 -5.45 24.70
C ARG A 148 11.60 -5.97 24.60
N VAL A 149 10.78 -5.34 23.76
CA VAL A 149 9.34 -5.38 23.77
C VAL A 149 8.83 -5.61 22.35
N ALA A 150 7.84 -6.50 22.22
CA ALA A 150 6.95 -6.52 21.06
C ALA A 150 5.55 -6.15 21.51
N LEU A 151 4.87 -5.29 20.74
CA LEU A 151 3.46 -5.01 20.94
C LEU A 151 2.62 -5.97 20.10
N VAL A 152 1.78 -6.75 20.77
CA VAL A 152 0.76 -7.59 20.16
C VAL A 152 -0.48 -6.73 19.96
N CYS A 153 -0.78 -6.38 18.72
CA CYS A 153 -1.91 -5.54 18.33
C CYS A 153 -3.03 -6.39 17.72
N ALA A 154 -4.25 -6.26 18.26
CA ALA A 154 -5.45 -6.92 17.74
C ALA A 154 -6.66 -5.96 17.73
N GLN A 155 -7.71 -6.30 16.98
CA GLN A 155 -8.97 -5.52 16.98
C GLN A 155 -9.79 -5.69 18.28
N ASP A 156 -9.50 -6.73 19.07
CA ASP A 156 -10.20 -7.05 20.31
C ASP A 156 -9.32 -7.84 21.29
N ASP A 157 -9.72 -7.81 22.56
CA ASP A 157 -9.01 -8.44 23.67
C ASP A 157 -8.93 -9.96 23.57
N ASP A 158 -9.97 -10.62 23.05
CA ASP A 158 -10.05 -12.08 23.03
C ASP A 158 -9.05 -12.62 22.00
N THR A 159 -8.98 -11.99 20.82
CA THR A 159 -7.98 -12.26 19.79
C THR A 159 -6.55 -12.08 20.33
N ALA A 160 -6.25 -10.96 20.98
CA ALA A 160 -4.93 -10.73 21.56
C ALA A 160 -4.56 -11.76 22.64
N LYS A 161 -5.47 -12.08 23.56
CA LYS A 161 -5.24 -13.08 24.62
C LYS A 161 -5.02 -14.48 24.05
N ASN A 162 -5.81 -14.87 23.05
CA ASN A 162 -5.64 -16.16 22.37
C ASN A 162 -4.26 -16.24 21.72
N PHE A 163 -3.82 -15.17 21.04
CA PHE A 163 -2.49 -15.09 20.47
C PHE A 163 -1.38 -15.18 21.52
N ILE A 164 -1.52 -14.47 22.65
CA ILE A 164 -0.57 -14.53 23.76
C ILE A 164 -0.39 -15.96 24.30
N GLU A 165 -1.47 -16.73 24.42
CA GLU A 165 -1.38 -18.12 24.85
C GLU A 165 -0.64 -19.01 23.83
N VAL A 166 -0.77 -18.73 22.53
CA VAL A 166 0.01 -19.41 21.49
C VAL A 166 1.48 -19.00 21.56
N LEU A 167 1.75 -17.70 21.74
CA LEU A 167 3.09 -17.15 21.91
C LEU A 167 3.81 -17.84 23.08
N LYS A 168 3.16 -17.97 24.25
CA LYS A 168 3.75 -18.67 25.42
C LYS A 168 4.13 -20.12 25.11
N LYS A 169 3.27 -20.85 24.39
CA LYS A 169 3.53 -22.25 23.98
C LYS A 169 4.71 -22.33 23.00
N ARG A 170 4.75 -21.45 22.00
CA ARG A 170 5.85 -21.35 21.03
C ARG A 170 7.18 -21.03 21.72
N MET A 171 7.16 -20.11 22.68
CA MET A 171 8.35 -19.77 23.47
C MET A 171 8.81 -20.89 24.40
N ALA A 172 7.94 -21.84 24.74
CA ALA A 172 8.30 -23.07 25.44
C ALA A 172 8.84 -24.17 24.50
N GLY A 173 8.96 -23.90 23.20
CA GLY A 173 9.41 -24.84 22.18
C GLY A 173 8.31 -25.74 21.61
N GLU A 174 7.04 -25.49 21.96
CA GLU A 174 5.92 -26.25 21.40
C GLU A 174 5.61 -25.79 19.97
N ARG A 175 5.44 -26.75 19.06
CA ARG A 175 4.99 -26.47 17.69
C ARG A 175 3.47 -26.36 17.66
N VAL A 176 2.98 -25.16 17.90
CA VAL A 176 1.55 -24.84 17.81
C VAL A 176 1.31 -23.98 16.56
N PRO A 177 0.47 -24.41 15.60
CA PRO A 177 0.12 -23.58 14.45
C PRO A 177 -0.66 -22.35 14.92
N LEU A 178 -0.38 -21.19 14.31
CA LEU A 178 -1.15 -19.97 14.54
C LEU A 178 -2.43 -19.99 13.68
N ILE A 179 -2.36 -20.67 12.53
CA ILE A 179 -3.30 -20.54 11.41
C ILE A 179 -3.55 -21.91 10.78
N GLU A 180 -4.79 -22.19 10.39
CA GLU A 180 -5.14 -23.29 9.47
C GLU A 180 -5.07 -22.87 7.99
N ARG A 181 -5.23 -21.56 7.67
CA ARG A 181 -4.99 -20.98 6.33
C ARG A 181 -4.82 -19.45 6.37
N ILE A 182 -3.83 -18.89 5.67
CA ILE A 182 -3.72 -17.44 5.45
C ILE A 182 -4.72 -17.03 4.37
N GLU A 183 -5.61 -16.10 4.70
CA GLU A 183 -6.56 -15.50 3.75
C GLU A 183 -6.00 -14.21 3.16
N GLU A 184 -6.32 -13.96 1.89
CA GLU A 184 -5.88 -12.77 1.15
C GLU A 184 -6.62 -11.52 1.65
N ALA A 185 -5.96 -10.35 1.59
CA ALA A 185 -6.63 -9.10 1.85
C ALA A 185 -7.75 -8.78 0.84
N ALA A 186 -8.83 -8.19 1.35
CA ALA A 186 -9.86 -7.60 0.50
C ALA A 186 -9.30 -6.47 -0.37
N THR A 187 -9.97 -6.20 -1.49
CA THR A 187 -9.65 -5.09 -2.40
C THR A 187 -9.81 -3.73 -1.70
N LEU A 188 -9.11 -2.71 -2.19
CA LEU A 188 -9.27 -1.36 -1.65
C LEU A 188 -10.63 -0.81 -2.09
N GLU A 189 -11.50 -0.54 -1.12
CA GLU A 189 -12.77 0.11 -1.35
C GLU A 189 -12.56 1.60 -1.69
N ILE A 190 -13.22 2.06 -2.76
CA ILE A 190 -13.16 3.47 -3.18
C ILE A 190 -14.47 4.17 -2.76
N PRO A 191 -14.44 5.08 -1.77
CA PRO A 191 -15.64 5.76 -1.33
C PRO A 191 -16.09 6.84 -2.32
N ASP A 192 -17.40 7.04 -2.48
CA ASP A 192 -17.97 8.10 -3.34
C ASP A 192 -17.47 9.50 -2.97
N GLU A 193 -17.17 9.73 -1.69
CA GLU A 193 -16.60 11.01 -1.22
C GLU A 193 -15.22 11.29 -1.87
N LEU A 194 -14.38 10.26 -2.02
CA LEU A 194 -13.10 10.40 -2.69
C LEU A 194 -13.30 10.72 -4.17
N LEU A 195 -14.24 10.06 -4.85
CA LEU A 195 -14.57 10.36 -6.25
C LEU A 195 -14.99 11.82 -6.42
N VAL A 196 -15.83 12.34 -5.52
CA VAL A 196 -16.29 13.74 -5.53
C VAL A 196 -15.14 14.73 -5.27
N ASP A 197 -14.25 14.42 -4.34
CA ASP A 197 -13.08 15.24 -4.02
C ASP A 197 -12.11 15.29 -5.21
N LEU A 198 -11.92 14.16 -5.90
CA LEU A 198 -11.09 14.03 -7.10
C LEU A 198 -11.78 14.50 -8.39
N LYS A 199 -13.05 14.94 -8.33
CA LYS A 199 -13.86 15.32 -9.50
C LYS A 199 -14.03 14.19 -10.53
N LEU A 200 -14.09 12.95 -10.06
CA LEU A 200 -14.41 11.77 -10.85
C LEU A 200 -15.92 11.54 -10.90
N PRO A 201 -16.43 10.84 -11.93
CA PRO A 201 -17.84 10.51 -12.00
C PRO A 201 -18.26 9.58 -10.84
N PRO A 202 -19.53 9.67 -10.37
CA PRO A 202 -20.01 8.87 -9.24
C PRO A 202 -20.04 7.37 -9.58
N ALA A 203 -19.83 6.51 -8.59
CA ALA A 203 -19.72 5.07 -8.80
C ALA A 203 -20.95 4.46 -9.50
N SER A 204 -22.14 5.04 -9.29
CA SER A 204 -23.41 4.64 -9.94
C SER A 204 -23.41 4.64 -11.48
N GLN A 205 -22.45 5.29 -12.13
CA GLN A 205 -22.33 5.33 -13.59
C GLN A 205 -21.52 4.15 -14.17
N PHE A 206 -20.89 3.36 -13.31
CA PHE A 206 -20.02 2.25 -13.68
C PHE A 206 -20.61 0.92 -13.22
N ASN A 207 -20.26 -0.15 -13.92
CA ASN A 207 -20.58 -1.52 -13.51
C ASN A 207 -19.79 -1.90 -12.25
N ASN A 208 -18.54 -1.43 -12.17
CA ASN A 208 -17.66 -1.67 -11.03
C ASN A 208 -16.74 -0.47 -10.79
N VAL A 209 -16.46 -0.19 -9.51
CA VAL A 209 -15.43 0.76 -9.08
C VAL A 209 -14.58 0.09 -8.02
N THR A 210 -13.30 -0.13 -8.34
CA THR A 210 -12.33 -0.76 -7.43
C THR A 210 -11.08 0.09 -7.30
N GLY A 211 -10.24 -0.25 -6.33
CA GLY A 211 -8.97 0.42 -6.13
C GLY A 211 -7.83 -0.54 -5.83
N GLN A 212 -6.62 -0.05 -6.08
CA GLN A 212 -5.40 -0.69 -5.64
C GLN A 212 -4.42 0.38 -5.15
N LEU A 213 -3.79 0.11 -4.01
CA LEU A 213 -2.60 0.84 -3.60
C LEU A 213 -1.45 0.44 -4.51
N LEU A 214 -0.89 1.43 -5.17
CA LEU A 214 0.21 1.26 -6.08
C LEU A 214 1.52 1.46 -5.34
N SER A 215 2.46 0.63 -5.72
CA SER A 215 3.62 0.43 -4.91
C SER A 215 4.84 0.20 -5.78
N ASP A 216 5.37 1.30 -6.29
CA ASP A 216 6.31 1.38 -7.40
C ASP A 216 5.86 0.62 -8.66
N ALA A 217 5.49 1.35 -9.71
CA ALA A 217 5.13 0.79 -11.01
C ALA A 217 6.25 -0.05 -11.67
N SER A 218 7.49 -0.02 -11.16
CA SER A 218 8.58 -0.84 -11.67
C SER A 218 8.48 -2.33 -11.26
N ILE A 219 7.72 -2.65 -10.20
CA ILE A 219 7.63 -4.02 -9.66
C ILE A 219 6.24 -4.61 -9.93
N ILE A 220 6.20 -5.48 -10.94
CA ILE A 220 5.01 -6.13 -11.45
C ILE A 220 4.92 -7.56 -10.87
N LYS A 221 4.05 -7.81 -9.87
CA LYS A 221 3.28 -9.04 -9.50
C LYS A 221 2.56 -8.85 -8.13
N THR A 222 1.61 -9.64 -7.62
CA THR A 222 0.40 -10.38 -8.08
C THR A 222 -0.41 -10.48 -6.78
N SER A 223 -1.46 -9.67 -6.62
CA SER A 223 -2.48 -9.83 -5.59
C SER A 223 -3.82 -10.01 -6.31
N ARG A 224 -4.85 -10.56 -5.67
CA ARG A 224 -6.13 -10.77 -6.34
C ARG A 224 -6.81 -9.48 -6.83
N ALA A 225 -6.68 -8.39 -6.07
CA ALA A 225 -7.07 -7.04 -6.52
C ALA A 225 -6.33 -6.63 -7.81
N ARG A 226 -5.07 -7.07 -7.91
CA ARG A 226 -4.22 -6.87 -9.07
C ARG A 226 -4.54 -7.83 -10.21
N ASP A 227 -5.06 -9.03 -10.00
CA ASP A 227 -5.50 -9.89 -11.12
C ASP A 227 -6.66 -9.21 -11.88
N GLU A 228 -7.57 -8.54 -11.15
CA GLU A 228 -8.65 -7.76 -11.74
C GLU A 228 -8.12 -6.53 -12.52
N ILE A 229 -7.12 -5.82 -11.98
CA ILE A 229 -6.51 -4.65 -12.63
C ILE A 229 -5.56 -5.04 -13.76
N ASP A 230 -4.80 -6.11 -13.61
CA ASP A 230 -3.91 -6.66 -14.65
C ASP A 230 -4.77 -7.15 -15.84
N ALA A 231 -5.99 -7.65 -15.60
CA ALA A 231 -6.96 -7.94 -16.66
C ALA A 231 -7.41 -6.67 -17.41
N ILE A 232 -7.42 -5.49 -16.78
CA ILE A 232 -7.63 -4.20 -17.49
C ILE A 232 -6.46 -3.91 -18.42
N TYR A 233 -5.23 -4.26 -18.03
CA TYR A 233 -4.03 -4.03 -18.83
C TYR A 233 -3.85 -4.99 -20.03
N GLU A 234 -4.61 -6.08 -20.08
CA GLU A 234 -4.72 -6.94 -21.26
C GLU A 234 -5.37 -6.19 -22.44
N ASP A 235 -6.31 -5.30 -22.14
CA ASP A 235 -6.96 -4.47 -23.15
C ASP A 235 -6.00 -3.44 -23.74
N GLU A 236 -6.32 -2.96 -24.95
CA GLU A 236 -5.51 -1.93 -25.59
C GLU A 236 -5.59 -0.61 -24.82
N LEU A 237 -4.43 -0.06 -24.42
CA LEU A 237 -4.31 1.30 -23.89
C LEU A 237 -4.52 2.30 -25.04
N VAL A 238 -5.77 2.72 -25.22
CA VAL A 238 -6.22 3.51 -26.37
C VAL A 238 -5.99 5.01 -26.19
N GLN A 239 -5.86 5.49 -24.96
CA GLN A 239 -5.59 6.90 -24.67
C GLN A 239 -5.02 7.09 -23.25
N VAL A 240 -4.07 8.02 -23.12
CA VAL A 240 -3.54 8.52 -21.84
C VAL A 240 -3.79 10.01 -21.78
N ILE A 241 -4.37 10.48 -20.68
CA ILE A 241 -4.47 11.91 -20.34
C ILE A 241 -3.65 12.18 -19.09
N THR A 242 -2.63 13.02 -19.22
CA THR A 242 -1.66 13.28 -18.13
C THR A 242 -1.11 14.71 -18.21
N THR A 243 -0.33 15.11 -17.21
CA THR A 243 0.21 16.47 -17.07
C THR A 243 1.19 16.81 -18.19
N GLU A 244 1.38 18.11 -18.45
CA GLU A 244 2.34 18.57 -19.46
C GLU A 244 3.81 18.30 -19.12
N ASP A 245 4.12 17.94 -17.88
CA ASP A 245 5.48 17.64 -17.44
C ASP A 245 6.06 16.41 -18.16
N LEU A 246 5.20 15.54 -18.71
CA LEU A 246 5.60 14.35 -19.45
C LEU A 246 5.84 14.61 -20.95
N ASP A 247 5.76 15.86 -21.43
CA ASP A 247 5.87 16.21 -22.86
C ASP A 247 7.19 15.73 -23.47
N ASP A 248 8.31 15.94 -22.78
CA ASP A 248 9.63 15.50 -23.23
C ASP A 248 9.75 13.97 -23.29
N PHE A 249 9.11 13.26 -22.35
CA PHE A 249 9.07 11.81 -22.35
C PHE A 249 8.28 11.28 -23.56
N PHE A 250 7.09 11.82 -23.81
CA PHE A 250 6.28 11.39 -24.96
C PHE A 250 6.97 11.68 -26.29
N LYS A 251 7.66 12.83 -26.41
CA LYS A 251 8.50 13.15 -27.58
C LYS A 251 9.65 12.17 -27.76
N LYS A 252 10.40 11.89 -26.68
CA LYS A 252 11.54 10.97 -26.69
C LYS A 252 11.11 9.56 -27.10
N GLU A 253 10.01 9.07 -26.52
CA GLU A 253 9.46 7.76 -26.82
C GLU A 253 8.69 7.73 -28.14
N LYS A 254 8.56 8.86 -28.86
CA LYS A 254 7.80 8.98 -30.13
C LYS A 254 6.37 8.47 -29.98
N ILE A 255 5.71 8.85 -28.89
CA ILE A 255 4.30 8.59 -28.66
C ILE A 255 3.54 9.79 -29.24
N PRO A 256 2.59 9.61 -30.18
CA PRO A 256 1.82 10.75 -30.68
C PRO A 256 0.85 11.27 -29.62
N PHE A 257 0.86 12.58 -29.39
CA PHE A 257 -0.02 13.27 -28.45
C PHE A 257 -0.39 14.66 -28.95
N GLN A 258 -1.42 15.24 -28.33
CA GLN A 258 -1.85 16.63 -28.51
C GLN A 258 -1.93 17.31 -27.15
N LYS A 259 -1.73 18.63 -27.11
CA LYS A 259 -2.00 19.44 -25.92
C LYS A 259 -3.43 19.96 -25.95
N GLN A 260 -4.22 19.65 -24.93
CA GLN A 260 -5.60 20.10 -24.80
C GLN A 260 -5.85 20.65 -23.39
N ASN A 261 -6.18 21.95 -23.28
CA ASN A 261 -6.56 22.59 -22.01
C ASN A 261 -5.58 22.37 -20.85
N GLY A 262 -4.27 22.35 -21.13
CA GLY A 262 -3.23 22.11 -20.11
C GLY A 262 -2.98 20.63 -19.80
N TRP A 263 -3.39 19.72 -20.67
CA TRP A 263 -3.18 18.28 -20.56
C TRP A 263 -2.53 17.71 -21.83
N LEU A 264 -1.71 16.68 -21.67
CA LEU A 264 -1.26 15.83 -22.78
C LEU A 264 -2.31 14.75 -23.01
N VAL A 265 -2.80 14.65 -24.24
CA VAL A 265 -3.76 13.65 -24.68
C VAL A 265 -3.10 12.78 -25.72
N SER A 266 -2.81 11.52 -25.38
CA SER A 266 -2.15 10.60 -26.28
C SER A 266 -3.12 9.96 -27.26
N SER A 267 -2.55 9.49 -28.37
CA SER A 267 -3.15 8.40 -29.15
C SER A 267 -2.90 7.05 -28.47
N ALA A 268 -3.39 5.96 -29.08
CA ALA A 268 -3.17 4.61 -28.58
C ALA A 268 -1.68 4.31 -28.34
N ILE A 269 -1.39 3.70 -27.20
CA ILE A 269 -0.04 3.38 -26.76
C ILE A 269 0.35 1.99 -27.28
N PRO A 270 1.39 1.89 -28.13
CA PRO A 270 1.88 0.60 -28.60
C PRO A 270 2.27 -0.31 -27.44
N GLU A 271 1.94 -1.60 -27.54
CA GLU A 271 2.19 -2.61 -26.50
C GLU A 271 3.62 -2.56 -25.96
N ALA A 272 4.61 -2.48 -26.85
CA ALA A 272 6.03 -2.42 -26.50
C ALA A 272 6.43 -1.22 -25.61
N LYS A 273 5.60 -0.16 -25.54
CA LYS A 273 5.85 1.06 -24.76
C LYS A 273 5.02 1.16 -23.49
N ARG A 274 3.97 0.33 -23.33
CA ARG A 274 3.00 0.45 -22.22
C ARG A 274 3.69 0.44 -20.86
N LYS A 275 4.60 -0.50 -20.62
CA LYS A 275 5.33 -0.58 -19.34
C LYS A 275 6.10 0.70 -19.02
N SER A 276 6.78 1.30 -20.01
CA SER A 276 7.53 2.53 -19.79
C SER A 276 6.60 3.73 -19.54
N VAL A 277 5.47 3.81 -20.25
CA VAL A 277 4.47 4.87 -20.05
C VAL A 277 3.85 4.77 -18.66
N LEU A 278 3.43 3.57 -18.25
CA LEU A 278 2.87 3.31 -16.92
C LEU A 278 3.85 3.69 -15.81
N SER A 279 5.10 3.24 -15.91
CA SER A 279 6.15 3.59 -14.94
C SER A 279 6.37 5.10 -14.86
N LYS A 280 6.36 5.80 -15.99
CA LYS A 280 6.53 7.25 -16.03
C LYS A 280 5.34 7.99 -15.43
N CYS A 281 4.12 7.60 -15.78
CA CYS A 281 2.90 8.21 -15.24
C CYS A 281 2.81 8.02 -13.72
N HIS A 282 3.20 6.84 -13.23
CA HIS A 282 3.22 6.54 -11.80
C HIS A 282 4.27 7.36 -11.03
N ASN A 283 5.49 7.49 -11.56
CA ASN A 283 6.62 8.05 -10.80
C ASN A 283 6.71 9.58 -10.90
N GLU A 284 6.08 10.18 -11.90
CA GLU A 284 6.26 11.60 -12.21
C GLU A 284 4.96 12.41 -12.22
N SER A 285 3.79 11.79 -12.00
CA SER A 285 2.56 12.55 -11.72
C SER A 285 2.55 13.04 -10.26
N LEU A 286 3.50 13.92 -9.93
CA LEU A 286 3.66 14.47 -8.57
C LEU A 286 2.65 15.60 -8.25
N THR A 287 1.79 15.99 -9.20
CA THR A 287 0.98 17.22 -9.08
C THR A 287 -0.48 17.09 -9.50
N ASP A 288 -0.82 16.22 -10.46
CA ASP A 288 -2.16 16.09 -11.03
C ASP A 288 -2.42 14.61 -11.41
N THR A 289 -3.68 14.21 -11.37
CA THR A 289 -4.17 12.86 -11.68
C THR A 289 -3.86 12.45 -13.12
N SER A 290 -3.43 11.21 -13.34
CA SER A 290 -3.32 10.64 -14.70
C SER A 290 -4.48 9.68 -15.00
N TYR A 291 -4.97 9.70 -16.24
CA TYR A 291 -6.09 8.88 -16.70
C TYR A 291 -5.62 7.96 -17.81
N LEU A 292 -5.82 6.66 -17.65
CA LEU A 292 -5.41 5.62 -18.58
C LEU A 292 -6.67 4.91 -19.07
N PHE A 293 -6.98 5.05 -20.36
CA PHE A 293 -8.21 4.50 -20.94
C PHE A 293 -7.92 3.26 -21.76
N TYR A 294 -8.68 2.20 -21.50
CA TYR A 294 -8.50 0.88 -22.09
C TYR A 294 -9.73 0.44 -22.87
N GLY A 295 -9.51 -0.37 -23.91
CA GLY A 295 -10.55 -1.04 -24.70
C GLY A 295 -11.27 -0.14 -25.70
N SER A 296 -11.77 1.03 -25.27
CA SER A 296 -12.42 2.00 -26.16
C SER A 296 -12.10 3.45 -25.81
N VAL A 297 -11.96 4.29 -26.85
CA VAL A 297 -11.63 5.71 -26.67
C VAL A 297 -12.80 6.38 -25.94
N PRO A 298 -12.55 7.10 -24.84
CA PRO A 298 -13.60 7.77 -24.07
C PRO A 298 -14.14 9.01 -24.80
N ASN A 299 -15.33 9.48 -24.39
CA ASN A 299 -15.78 10.82 -24.71
C ASN A 299 -15.26 11.77 -23.62
N VAL A 300 -14.36 12.69 -23.97
CA VAL A 300 -13.71 13.60 -23.01
C VAL A 300 -14.10 15.05 -23.28
N SER A 301 -14.46 15.75 -22.22
CA SER A 301 -14.63 17.19 -22.16
C SER A 301 -13.77 17.76 -21.03
N TYR A 302 -13.69 19.08 -20.92
CA TYR A 302 -12.84 19.76 -19.94
C TYR A 302 -13.63 20.81 -19.18
N GLU A 303 -13.61 20.71 -17.86
CA GLU A 303 -14.26 21.67 -16.98
C GLU A 303 -13.24 22.51 -16.21
N LYS A 304 -13.60 23.76 -15.97
CA LYS A 304 -12.71 24.75 -15.36
C LYS A 304 -12.65 24.56 -13.85
N LYS A 305 -11.45 24.43 -13.28
CA LYS A 305 -11.26 24.35 -11.82
C LYS A 305 -11.69 25.68 -11.18
N GLN A 306 -12.71 25.66 -10.30
CA GLN A 306 -13.16 26.85 -9.57
C GLN A 306 -12.28 27.08 -8.31
N ASN A 307 -12.07 28.34 -7.93
CA ASN A 307 -11.40 28.74 -6.68
C ASN A 307 -9.97 28.24 -6.43
N GLN A 308 -9.14 28.14 -7.48
CA GLN A 308 -7.70 27.87 -7.27
C GLN A 308 -6.95 29.09 -6.70
N SER A 309 -6.15 28.86 -5.65
CA SER A 309 -5.19 29.85 -5.14
C SER A 309 -4.13 30.17 -6.21
N PHE A 310 -3.49 31.34 -6.12
CA PHE A 310 -2.50 31.78 -7.12
C PHE A 310 -1.33 30.78 -7.30
N TRP A 311 -0.85 30.18 -6.20
CA TRP A 311 0.22 29.18 -6.24
C TRP A 311 -0.23 27.86 -6.86
N ASN A 312 -1.46 27.40 -6.61
CA ASN A 312 -1.97 26.17 -7.22
C ASN A 312 -2.19 26.31 -8.72
N LYS A 313 -2.51 27.52 -9.21
CA LYS A 313 -2.63 27.79 -10.67
C LYS A 313 -1.32 27.67 -11.43
N LEU A 314 -0.17 27.82 -10.76
CA LEU A 314 1.15 27.72 -11.38
C LEU A 314 1.64 26.28 -11.49
N LEU A 315 1.13 25.37 -10.65
CA LEU A 315 1.61 24.00 -10.51
C LEU A 315 0.62 22.94 -11.00
N THR A 316 -0.62 23.32 -11.33
CA THR A 316 -1.66 22.38 -11.76
C THR A 316 -2.44 22.94 -12.95
N SER A 317 -2.99 22.05 -13.78
CA SER A 317 -3.82 22.46 -14.92
C SER A 317 -5.04 23.25 -14.45
N TYR A 318 -5.43 24.27 -15.22
CA TYR A 318 -6.60 25.11 -14.95
C TYR A 318 -7.94 24.41 -15.22
N TYR A 319 -7.89 23.30 -15.95
CA TYR A 319 -9.04 22.45 -16.28
C TYR A 319 -8.84 21.05 -15.71
N TYR A 320 -9.93 20.32 -15.47
CA TYR A 320 -9.90 18.88 -15.23
C TYR A 320 -10.66 18.14 -16.34
N PRO A 321 -10.21 16.93 -16.72
CA PRO A 321 -10.94 16.10 -17.66
C PRO A 321 -12.25 15.60 -17.05
N VAL A 322 -13.32 15.62 -17.83
CA VAL A 322 -14.60 14.95 -17.54
C VAL A 322 -14.85 13.96 -18.65
N PHE A 323 -15.12 12.71 -18.31
CA PHE A 323 -15.20 11.64 -19.30
C PHE A 323 -16.39 10.71 -19.10
N GLU A 324 -16.82 10.11 -20.21
CA GLU A 324 -17.77 9.00 -20.25
C GLU A 324 -17.14 7.83 -20.99
N LEU A 325 -17.28 6.63 -20.44
CA LEU A 325 -16.79 5.39 -21.07
C LEU A 325 -17.81 4.87 -22.06
N ASN A 326 -17.32 4.50 -23.25
CA ASN A 326 -18.11 3.76 -24.22
C ASN A 326 -18.24 2.29 -23.76
N LYS A 327 -19.17 1.54 -24.35
CA LYS A 327 -19.39 0.13 -24.00
C LYS A 327 -18.09 -0.69 -24.08
N GLY A 328 -17.70 -1.31 -22.97
CA GLY A 328 -16.47 -2.10 -22.84
C GLY A 328 -15.20 -1.26 -22.69
N GLY A 329 -15.32 0.06 -22.53
CA GLY A 329 -14.23 0.93 -22.11
C GLY A 329 -13.99 0.82 -20.61
N LYS A 330 -12.73 0.94 -20.23
CA LYS A 330 -12.28 0.93 -18.83
C LYS A 330 -11.37 2.12 -18.59
N CYS A 331 -11.32 2.63 -17.36
CA CYS A 331 -10.39 3.69 -16.98
C CYS A 331 -9.65 3.35 -15.70
N VAL A 332 -8.33 3.49 -15.73
CA VAL A 332 -7.49 3.51 -14.54
C VAL A 332 -7.05 4.94 -14.27
N VAL A 333 -7.43 5.45 -13.10
CA VAL A 333 -7.12 6.80 -12.65
C VAL A 333 -6.03 6.71 -11.58
N LEU A 334 -4.86 7.26 -11.88
CA LEU A 334 -3.74 7.37 -10.94
C LEU A 334 -3.93 8.62 -10.08
N ALA A 335 -4.25 8.44 -8.81
CA ALA A 335 -4.57 9.48 -7.84
C ALA A 335 -3.65 9.41 -6.60
N LEU A 336 -3.73 10.44 -5.75
CA LEU A 336 -2.91 10.60 -4.54
C LEU A 336 -1.40 10.46 -4.85
N ASP A 337 -0.92 11.29 -5.77
CA ASP A 337 0.49 11.30 -6.23
C ASP A 337 0.94 9.94 -6.80
N GLY A 338 0.02 9.23 -7.47
CA GLY A 338 0.28 7.93 -8.07
C GLY A 338 0.23 6.76 -7.09
N GLN A 339 -0.11 6.98 -5.81
CA GLN A 339 -0.19 5.91 -4.81
C GLN A 339 -1.46 5.07 -4.93
N VAL A 340 -2.48 5.52 -5.67
CA VAL A 340 -3.74 4.79 -5.82
C VAL A 340 -4.13 4.71 -7.28
N ALA A 341 -4.39 3.49 -7.75
CA ALA A 341 -5.08 3.23 -9.01
C ALA A 341 -6.57 3.00 -8.72
N ILE A 342 -7.42 3.91 -9.17
CA ILE A 342 -8.88 3.75 -9.13
C ILE A 342 -9.33 3.20 -10.49
N CYS A 343 -10.03 2.08 -10.50
CA CYS A 343 -10.45 1.39 -11.71
C CYS A 343 -11.96 1.54 -11.89
N LEU A 344 -12.37 1.93 -13.09
CA LEU A 344 -13.75 2.20 -13.49
C LEU A 344 -14.08 1.36 -14.73
N GLU A 345 -15.11 0.51 -14.64
CA GLU A 345 -15.53 -0.43 -15.71
C GLU A 345 -17.03 -0.39 -16.02
#